data_AF-A0A1H1XLW0-F1
#
_entry.id   AF-A0A1H1XLW0-F1
#
_cell.length_a   1.000
_cell.length_b   1.000
_cell.length_c   1.000
_cell.angle_alpha   90.00
_cell.angle_beta   90.00
_cell.angle_gamma   90.00
#
_symmetry.space_group_name_H-M   'P 1'
#
loop_
_entity.id
_entity.type
_entity.pdbx_description
1 polymer ?
#
loop_
_entity_poly.entity_id
_entity_poly.type
_entity_poly.pdbx_seq_one_letter_code
_entity_poly.pdbx_strand_id
1 'polypeptide(L)'
;MTYTFNFAEAQSVIDNIGTTTTAIDTTLSNMETNVETRLAEWTGSARDEYTLAKKAWDKAALDMATHLNTARTALQNIASNYAATEIRNQQNFSDINGSR
;
A
#
# COMPACT_ATOMS: atom_id res chain seq x y z
N MET A 1 28.73 -11.50 -1.27
CA MET A 1 27.55 -11.10 -2.06
C MET A 1 26.72 -10.21 -1.14
N THR A 2 26.84 -8.90 -1.29
CA THR A 2 26.11 -7.94 -0.44
C THR A 2 24.71 -7.82 -1.02
N TYR A 3 23.72 -8.45 -0.39
CA TYR A 3 22.33 -8.26 -0.79
C TYR A 3 21.97 -6.82 -0.41
N THR A 4 21.84 -5.93 -1.39
CA THR A 4 21.36 -4.56 -1.15
C THR A 4 19.86 -4.56 -1.39
N PHE A 5 19.08 -4.42 -0.34
CA PHE A 5 17.63 -4.23 -0.46
C PHE A 5 17.35 -2.92 -1.21
N ASN A 6 16.57 -2.96 -2.29
CA ASN A 6 16.25 -1.79 -3.11
C ASN A 6 15.09 -1.00 -2.51
N PHE A 7 15.42 -0.04 -1.63
CA PHE A 7 14.42 0.81 -0.97
C PHE A 7 13.64 1.71 -1.95
N ALA A 8 14.25 2.11 -3.07
CA ALA A 8 13.62 3.01 -4.04
C ALA A 8 12.47 2.30 -4.79
N GLU A 9 12.68 1.05 -5.20
CA GLU A 9 11.66 0.24 -5.86
C GLU A 9 10.50 -0.07 -4.91
N ALA A 10 10.80 -0.41 -3.66
CA ALA A 10 9.77 -0.68 -2.66
C ALA A 10 8.90 0.57 -2.36
N GLN A 11 9.51 1.76 -2.28
CA GLN A 11 8.77 3.00 -2.12
C GLN A 11 7.89 3.31 -3.35
N SER A 12 8.41 3.09 -4.56
CA SER A 12 7.63 3.26 -5.79
C SER A 12 6.39 2.37 -5.84
N VAL A 13 6.50 1.11 -5.40
CA VAL A 13 5.35 0.19 -5.31
C VAL A 13 4.29 0.72 -4.34
N ILE A 14 4.70 1.23 -3.17
CA ILE A 14 3.78 1.84 -2.20
C ILE A 14 3.06 3.04 -2.83
N ASP A 15 3.78 3.95 -3.48
CA ASP A 15 3.19 5.15 -4.06
C ASP A 15 2.21 4.82 -5.19
N ASN A 16 2.54 3.81 -6.01
CA ASN A 16 1.67 3.31 -7.08
C ASN A 16 0.38 2.68 -6.52
N ILE A 17 0.47 1.88 -5.47
CA ILE A 17 -0.70 1.29 -4.81
C ILE A 17 -1.59 2.39 -4.24
N GLY A 18 -1.02 3.37 -3.53
CA GLY A 18 -1.78 4.49 -2.97
C GLY A 18 -2.54 5.28 -4.04
N THR A 19 -1.86 5.61 -5.14
CA THR A 19 -2.47 6.29 -6.29
C THR A 19 -3.60 5.47 -6.91
N THR A 20 -3.39 4.16 -7.07
CA THR A 20 -4.40 3.25 -7.64
C THR A 20 -5.63 3.16 -6.74
N THR A 21 -5.46 3.10 -5.42
CA THR A 21 -6.58 3.11 -4.45
C THR A 21 -7.46 4.35 -4.63
N THR A 22 -6.85 5.55 -4.66
CA THR A 22 -7.60 6.81 -4.80
C THR A 22 -8.33 6.90 -6.15
N ALA A 23 -7.72 6.39 -7.22
CA ALA A 23 -8.35 6.34 -8.53
C ALA A 23 -9.58 5.41 -8.55
N ILE A 24 -9.50 4.27 -7.86
CA ILE A 24 -10.62 3.33 -7.69
C ILE A 24 -11.76 4.02 -6.93
N ASP A 25 -11.50 4.62 -5.77
CA ASP A 25 -12.52 5.31 -4.95
C ASP A 25 -13.23 6.42 -5.74
N THR A 26 -12.47 7.18 -6.52
CA THR A 26 -13.02 8.24 -7.38
C THR A 26 -13.92 7.65 -8.46
N THR A 27 -13.50 6.57 -9.11
CA THR A 27 -14.28 5.88 -10.15
C THR A 27 -15.59 5.34 -9.56
N LEU A 28 -15.53 4.75 -8.36
CA LEU A 28 -16.69 4.25 -7.64
C LEU A 28 -17.67 5.37 -7.29
N SER A 29 -17.18 6.49 -6.75
CA SER A 29 -18.01 7.65 -6.41
C SER A 29 -18.69 8.26 -7.65
N ASN A 30 -17.96 8.30 -8.77
CA ASN A 30 -18.52 8.76 -10.06
C ASN A 30 -19.56 7.79 -10.61
N MET A 31 -19.31 6.48 -10.52
CA MET A 31 -20.28 5.45 -10.90
C MET A 31 -21.53 5.53 -10.03
N GLU A 32 -21.38 5.67 -8.71
CA GLU A 32 -22.48 5.80 -7.76
C GLU A 32 -23.35 7.00 -8.11
N THR A 33 -22.76 8.18 -8.31
CA THR A 33 -23.49 9.38 -8.72
C THR A 33 -24.28 9.16 -10.04
N ASN A 34 -23.64 8.54 -11.04
CA ASN A 34 -24.30 8.27 -12.33
C ASN A 34 -25.41 7.22 -12.22
N VAL A 35 -25.19 6.16 -11.45
CA VAL A 35 -26.16 5.08 -11.22
C VAL A 35 -27.35 5.59 -10.41
N GLU A 36 -27.11 6.35 -9.34
CA GLU A 36 -28.15 6.95 -8.51
C GLU A 36 -29.05 7.90 -9.28
N THR A 37 -28.49 8.63 -10.24
CA THR A 37 -29.29 9.52 -11.13
C THR A 37 -30.31 8.72 -11.95
N ARG A 38 -30.02 7.46 -12.27
CA ARG A 38 -30.90 6.57 -13.05
C ARG A 38 -31.62 5.53 -12.18
N LEU A 39 -31.47 5.62 -10.86
CA LEU A 39 -31.98 4.62 -9.91
C LEU A 39 -33.50 4.46 -10.00
N ALA A 40 -34.22 5.55 -10.32
CA ALA A 40 -35.67 5.54 -10.54
C ALA A 40 -36.10 4.64 -11.71
N GLU A 41 -35.22 4.38 -12.68
CA GLU A 41 -35.46 3.54 -13.86
C GLU A 41 -35.13 2.06 -13.61
N TRP A 42 -34.43 1.74 -12.52
CA TRP A 42 -33.93 0.39 -12.25
C TRP A 42 -34.95 -0.45 -11.47
N THR A 43 -35.22 -1.66 -11.95
CA THR A 43 -35.98 -2.69 -11.24
C THR A 43 -35.17 -3.26 -10.07
N GLY A 44 -35.83 -3.77 -9.03
CA GLY A 44 -35.21 -4.15 -7.74
C GLY A 44 -33.95 -5.02 -7.84
N SER A 45 -33.91 -6.00 -8.75
CA SER A 45 -32.75 -6.90 -8.91
C SER A 45 -31.45 -6.18 -9.33
N ALA A 46 -31.54 -5.13 -10.16
CA ALA A 46 -30.36 -4.36 -10.58
C ALA A 46 -29.78 -3.52 -9.44
N ARG A 47 -30.63 -3.05 -8.52
CA ARG A 47 -30.19 -2.33 -7.31
C ARG A 47 -29.48 -3.27 -6.33
N ASP A 48 -29.97 -4.50 -6.20
CA ASP A 48 -29.37 -5.51 -5.33
C ASP A 48 -27.98 -5.92 -5.83
N GLU A 49 -27.83 -6.19 -7.13
CA GLU A 49 -26.54 -6.52 -7.75
C GLU A 49 -25.53 -5.38 -7.62
N TYR A 50 -25.96 -4.15 -7.86
CA TYR A 50 -25.12 -2.96 -7.67
C TYR A 50 -24.65 -2.83 -6.22
N THR A 51 -25.55 -2.99 -5.25
CA THR A 51 -25.22 -2.88 -3.83
C THR A 51 -24.18 -3.94 -3.44
N LEU A 52 -24.29 -5.15 -3.98
CA LEU A 52 -23.32 -6.23 -3.76
C LEU A 52 -21.95 -5.88 -4.36
N ALA A 53 -21.93 -5.39 -5.60
CA ALA A 53 -20.71 -4.98 -6.28
C ALA A 53 -20.01 -3.82 -5.54
N LYS A 54 -20.76 -2.78 -5.17
CA LYS A 54 -20.26 -1.64 -4.38
C LYS A 54 -19.60 -2.11 -3.09
N LYS A 55 -20.27 -2.97 -2.32
CA LYS A 55 -19.73 -3.50 -1.06
C LYS A 55 -18.42 -4.26 -1.26
N ALA A 56 -18.32 -5.07 -2.32
CA ALA A 56 -17.11 -5.82 -2.63
C ALA A 56 -15.94 -4.88 -2.99
N TRP A 57 -16.22 -3.84 -3.76
CA TRP A 57 -15.22 -2.85 -4.15
C TRP A 57 -14.77 -1.99 -2.98
N ASP A 58 -15.68 -1.47 -2.17
CA ASP A 58 -15.36 -0.68 -0.96
C ASP A 58 -14.48 -1.49 0.01
N LYS A 59 -14.77 -2.80 0.15
CA LYS A 59 -13.93 -3.71 0.91
C LYS A 59 -12.53 -3.85 0.31
N ALA A 60 -12.41 -4.05 -0.99
CA ALA A 60 -11.12 -4.20 -1.65
C ALA A 60 -10.25 -2.94 -1.52
N ALA A 61 -10.85 -1.75 -1.64
CA ALA A 61 -10.16 -0.47 -1.43
C ALA A 61 -9.62 -0.33 0.01
N LEU A 62 -10.42 -0.71 1.01
CA LEU A 62 -10.00 -0.70 2.40
C LEU A 62 -8.87 -1.70 2.68
N ASP A 63 -8.99 -2.92 2.12
CA ASP A 63 -7.96 -3.95 2.26
C ASP A 63 -6.63 -3.48 1.62
N MET A 64 -6.68 -2.80 0.48
CA MET A 64 -5.51 -2.18 -0.16
C MET A 64 -4.83 -1.14 0.73
N ALA A 65 -5.59 -0.25 1.37
CA ALA A 65 -5.05 0.73 2.31
C ALA A 65 -4.38 0.06 3.51
N THR A 66 -4.97 -1.03 4.00
CA THR A 66 -4.41 -1.84 5.09
C THR A 66 -3.08 -2.48 4.68
N HIS A 67 -3.04 -3.14 3.52
CA HIS A 67 -1.82 -3.75 3.00
C HIS A 67 -0.72 -2.73 2.72
N LEU A 68 -1.07 -1.55 2.22
CA LEU A 68 -0.14 -0.44 2.02
C LEU A 68 0.51 -0.02 3.33
N ASN A 69 -0.28 0.11 4.40
CA ASN A 69 0.24 0.47 5.71
C ASN A 69 1.17 -0.62 6.26
N THR A 70 0.79 -1.89 6.13
CA THR A 70 1.64 -3.04 6.49
C THR A 70 2.96 -3.02 5.72
N ALA A 71 2.92 -2.76 4.41
CA ALA A 71 4.11 -2.67 3.58
C ALA A 71 5.03 -1.52 4.03
N ARG A 72 4.46 -0.34 4.31
CA ARG A 72 5.21 0.81 4.83
C ARG A 72 5.92 0.49 6.14
N THR A 73 5.22 -0.12 7.10
CA THR A 73 5.82 -0.55 8.37
C THR A 73 6.94 -1.58 8.15
N ALA A 74 6.74 -2.55 7.26
CA ALA A 74 7.76 -3.54 6.94
C ALA A 74 9.03 -2.88 6.38
N LEU A 75 8.90 -1.91 5.45
CA LEU A 75 10.04 -1.17 4.91
C LEU A 75 10.78 -0.35 5.97
N GLN A 76 10.05 0.32 6.86
CA GLN A 76 10.66 1.08 7.97
C GLN A 76 11.45 0.16 8.91
N ASN A 77 10.91 -1.03 9.21
CA ASN A 77 11.61 -2.02 10.02
C ASN A 77 12.87 -2.54 9.31
N ILE A 78 12.79 -2.83 8.01
CA ILE A 78 13.95 -3.27 7.22
C ILE A 78 15.03 -2.18 7.20
N ALA A 79 14.65 -0.92 6.97
CA ALA A 79 15.58 0.22 6.96
C ALA A 79 16.28 0.39 8.31
N SER A 80 15.53 0.33 9.41
CA SER A 80 16.06 0.47 10.77
C SER A 80 17.04 -0.67 11.11
N ASN A 81 16.69 -1.91 10.74
CA ASN A 81 17.54 -3.07 10.96
C ASN A 81 18.83 -3.03 10.13
N TYR A 82 18.76 -2.56 8.87
CA TYR A 82 19.94 -2.35 8.04
C TYR A 82 20.87 -1.30 8.63
N ALA A 83 20.35 -0.13 9.01
CA ALA A 83 21.14 0.95 9.60
C ALA A 83 21.84 0.49 10.90
N ALA A 84 21.12 -0.20 11.80
CA ALA A 84 21.70 -0.72 13.04
C ALA A 84 22.77 -1.80 12.81
N THR A 85 22.64 -2.58 11.74
CA THR A 85 23.64 -3.61 11.38
C THR A 85 24.90 -2.97 10.80
N GLU A 86 24.75 -1.99 9.91
CA GLU A 86 25.87 -1.27 9.33
C GLU A 86 26.67 -0.50 10.38
N ILE A 87 25.99 0.21 11.29
CA ILE A 87 26.64 0.92 12.41
C ILE A 87 27.46 -0.05 13.28
N ARG A 88 26.91 -1.22 13.61
CA ARG A 88 27.64 -2.25 14.38
C ARG A 88 28.86 -2.77 13.65
N ASN A 89 28.75 -3.02 12.34
CA ASN A 89 29.86 -3.50 11.54
C ASN A 89 30.99 -2.45 11.48
N GLN A 90 30.65 -1.18 11.34
CA GLN A 90 31.61 -0.07 11.35
C GLN A 90 32.29 0.09 12.71
N GLN A 91 31.55 -0.01 13.82
CA GLN A 91 32.10 0.02 15.19
C GLN A 91 33.08 -1.13 15.43
N ASN A 92 32.69 -2.36 15.10
CA ASN A 92 33.56 -3.52 15.25
C ASN A 92 34.84 -3.37 14.41
N PHE A 93 34.73 -2.82 13.20
CA PHE A 93 35.89 -2.56 12.35
C PHE A 93 36.81 -1.47 12.93
N SER A 94 36.27 -0.38 13.47
CA SER A 94 37.07 0.66 14.12
C SER A 94 37.80 0.14 15.35
N ASP A 95 37.14 -0.70 16.15
CA ASP A 95 37.72 -1.28 17.37
C ASP A 95 38.87 -2.22 17.04
N ILE A 96 38.72 -3.06 16.01
CA ILE A 96 39.78 -3.96 15.54
C ILE A 96 40.97 -3.17 14.97
N ASN A 97 40.71 -2.08 14.24
CA ASN A 97 41.77 -1.31 13.58
C ASN A 97 42.49 -0.33 14.53
N GLY A 98 41.83 0.11 15.61
CA GLY A 98 42.43 0.93 16.68
C GLY A 98 43.19 0.13 17.75
N SER A 99 43.02 -1.19 17.77
CA SER A 99 43.72 -2.11 18.69
C SER A 99 45.03 -2.69 18.12
N ARG A 100 45.56 -2.11 17.02
CA ARG A 100 46.80 -2.53 16.34
C ARG A 100 47.85 -1.42 16.34
#